data_AF-A0A6I3N4A8-F1
#
_entry.id   AF-A0A6I3N4A8-F1
#
_cell.length_a   1.000
_cell.length_b   1.000
_cell.length_c   1.000
_cell.angle_alpha   90.00
_cell.angle_beta   90.00
_cell.angle_gamma   90.00
#
_symmetry.space_group_name_H-M   'P 1'
#
loop_
_entity.id
_entity.type
_entity.pdbx_description
1 polymer ?
#
loop_
_entity_poly.entity_id
_entity_poly.type
_entity_poly.pdbx_seq_one_letter_code
_entity_poly.pdbx_strand_id
1 'polypeptide(L)'
;MLASCSVHKSLVVLTTNDTHSQVLPGDDGTGGYARRLGIIDTVRANNKCVVLVDDGDFSQGTIFFNFFKGDVEVLGMNTMKYDAVTLGNHEFDNGLDSLAKHLSKAKFPIVCANYDVKGTALEGLVKPYVIIKRGGLKIGIFGLGISPVNLIADYNFKGITWHNPEETANAVAEKLKKQAKCDVVICISHLGVAESAKFSDWTIAKNSHYIDLICSGHSHLVINKQVPNADGKPVQIIQAGKTGAQIGRVDMVFRK
;
A
#
# COMPACT_ATOMS: atom_id res chain seq x y z
N MET A 1 43.54 16.57 -4.71
CA MET A 1 42.12 16.75 -4.37
C MET A 1 41.51 15.37 -4.16
N LEU A 2 41.20 15.00 -2.92
CA LEU A 2 40.44 13.78 -2.65
C LEU A 2 38.99 14.05 -3.06
N ALA A 3 38.51 13.32 -4.07
CA ALA A 3 37.11 13.36 -4.45
C ALA A 3 36.28 12.87 -3.25
N SER A 4 35.49 13.78 -2.66
CA SER A 4 34.49 13.44 -1.67
C SER A 4 33.51 12.46 -2.30
N CYS A 5 33.62 11.17 -1.98
CA CYS A 5 32.67 10.15 -2.38
C CYS A 5 31.36 10.44 -1.63
N SER A 6 30.39 11.08 -2.28
CA SER A 6 29.07 11.32 -1.69
C SER A 6 28.42 9.98 -1.38
N VAL A 7 28.16 9.70 -0.10
CA VAL A 7 27.43 8.50 0.32
C VAL A 7 25.97 8.68 -0.09
N HIS A 8 25.59 8.10 -1.23
CA HIS A 8 24.20 8.02 -1.68
C HIS A 8 23.44 7.00 -0.82
N LYS A 9 22.30 7.40 -0.25
CA LYS A 9 21.34 6.44 0.30
C LYS A 9 20.41 6.01 -0.83
N SER A 10 20.14 4.73 -0.96
CA SER A 10 19.14 4.19 -1.87
C SER A 10 18.01 3.51 -1.10
N LEU A 11 16.82 3.54 -1.67
CA LEU A 11 15.64 2.80 -1.21
C LEU A 11 15.01 2.12 -2.42
N VAL A 12 14.79 0.82 -2.34
CA VAL A 12 13.96 0.07 -3.28
C VAL A 12 12.59 -0.11 -2.65
N VAL A 13 11.55 0.39 -3.29
CA VAL A 13 10.17 0.10 -2.91
C VAL A 13 9.63 -0.96 -3.86
N LEU A 14 9.24 -2.11 -3.31
CA LEU A 14 8.47 -3.12 -3.99
C LEU A 14 7.00 -2.95 -3.62
N THR A 15 6.11 -2.99 -4.60
CA THR A 15 4.67 -2.96 -4.34
C THR A 15 3.93 -4.07 -5.07
N THR A 16 2.86 -4.54 -4.44
CA THR A 16 1.81 -5.34 -5.06
C THR A 16 0.45 -4.72 -4.76
N ASN A 17 -0.53 -5.04 -5.57
CA ASN A 17 -1.89 -4.56 -5.40
C ASN A 17 -2.85 -5.60 -6.02
N ASP A 18 -4.09 -5.62 -5.53
CA ASP A 18 -5.19 -6.39 -6.13
C ASP A 18 -4.81 -7.85 -6.37
N THR A 19 -4.11 -8.46 -5.41
CA THR A 19 -3.59 -9.81 -5.58
C THR A 19 -4.68 -10.85 -5.50
N HIS A 20 -5.86 -10.47 -5.00
CA HIS A 20 -7.11 -11.22 -5.09
C HIS A 20 -6.99 -12.70 -4.77
N SER A 21 -6.36 -13.03 -3.64
CA SER A 21 -6.21 -14.42 -3.19
C SER A 21 -5.51 -15.33 -4.23
N GLN A 22 -4.70 -14.77 -5.15
CA GLN A 22 -3.96 -15.54 -6.16
C GLN A 22 -2.74 -16.23 -5.53
N VAL A 23 -3.02 -17.26 -4.71
CA VAL A 23 -2.04 -18.05 -3.97
C VAL A 23 -1.22 -18.94 -4.90
N LEU A 24 -1.89 -19.56 -5.88
CA LEU A 24 -1.27 -20.37 -6.94
C LEU A 24 -1.07 -19.53 -8.20
N PRO A 25 -0.17 -19.92 -9.13
CA PRO A 25 -0.14 -19.30 -10.45
C PRO A 25 -1.49 -19.40 -11.15
N GLY A 26 -1.84 -18.40 -11.97
CA GLY A 26 -3.00 -18.45 -12.86
C GLY A 26 -2.76 -19.38 -14.05
N ASP A 27 -3.77 -19.53 -14.91
CA ASP A 27 -3.72 -20.41 -16.08
C ASP A 27 -2.62 -20.01 -17.09
N ASP A 28 -2.26 -18.73 -17.13
CA ASP A 28 -1.15 -18.20 -17.93
C ASP A 28 0.23 -18.44 -17.29
N GLY A 29 0.27 -19.11 -16.14
CA GLY A 29 1.48 -19.42 -15.39
C GLY A 29 2.09 -18.21 -14.66
N THR A 30 1.39 -17.09 -14.57
CA THR A 30 1.81 -15.89 -13.85
C THR A 30 1.25 -15.84 -12.43
N GLY A 31 1.79 -14.97 -11.57
CA GLY A 31 1.36 -14.84 -10.19
C GLY A 31 1.83 -15.96 -9.26
N GLY A 32 1.06 -16.20 -8.20
CA GLY A 32 1.36 -17.21 -7.18
C GLY A 32 2.39 -16.76 -6.13
N TYR A 33 2.16 -17.15 -4.88
CA TYR A 33 2.94 -16.68 -3.74
C TYR A 33 4.38 -17.18 -3.75
N ALA A 34 4.63 -18.43 -4.18
CA ALA A 34 5.97 -18.98 -4.25
C ALA A 34 6.89 -18.19 -5.20
N ARG A 35 6.36 -17.83 -6.38
CA ARG A 35 7.11 -17.02 -7.36
C ARG A 35 7.33 -15.61 -6.83
N ARG A 36 6.30 -15.00 -6.24
CA ARG A 36 6.38 -13.66 -5.65
C ARG A 36 7.46 -13.61 -4.57
N LEU A 37 7.48 -14.57 -3.65
CA LEU A 37 8.49 -14.71 -2.61
C LEU A 37 9.91 -14.83 -3.20
N GLY A 38 10.11 -15.67 -4.22
CA GLY A 38 11.41 -15.83 -4.87
C GLY A 38 11.93 -14.52 -5.48
N ILE A 39 11.06 -13.73 -6.12
CA ILE A 39 11.42 -12.41 -6.66
C ILE A 39 11.77 -11.44 -5.52
N ILE A 40 10.93 -11.37 -4.47
CA ILE A 40 11.15 -10.50 -3.31
C ILE A 40 12.49 -10.82 -2.64
N ASP A 41 12.79 -12.09 -2.41
CA ASP A 41 14.03 -12.52 -1.77
C ASP A 41 15.25 -12.22 -2.65
N THR A 42 15.13 -12.39 -3.97
CA THR A 42 16.17 -11.99 -4.92
C THR A 42 16.46 -10.49 -4.83
N VAL A 43 15.43 -9.64 -4.78
CA VAL A 43 15.62 -8.18 -4.65
C VAL A 43 16.25 -7.84 -3.30
N ARG A 44 15.79 -8.46 -2.20
CA ARG A 44 16.36 -8.25 -0.85
C ARG A 44 17.82 -8.69 -0.75
N ALA A 45 18.20 -9.79 -1.38
CA ALA A 45 19.59 -10.25 -1.39
C ALA A 45 20.54 -9.26 -2.09
N ASN A 46 20.04 -8.53 -3.09
CA ASN A 46 20.84 -7.62 -3.91
C ASN A 46 20.77 -6.14 -3.47
N ASN A 47 19.95 -5.80 -2.47
CA ASN A 47 19.71 -4.41 -2.08
C ASN A 47 19.69 -4.24 -0.56
N LYS A 48 20.45 -3.25 -0.05
CA LYS A 48 20.59 -2.99 1.40
C LYS A 48 19.33 -2.42 2.06
N CYS A 49 18.49 -1.72 1.29
CA CYS A 49 17.32 -1.02 1.77
C CYS A 49 16.16 -1.30 0.82
N VAL A 50 15.36 -2.30 1.15
CA VAL A 50 14.15 -2.67 0.42
C VAL A 50 12.97 -2.44 1.35
N VAL A 51 11.87 -1.87 0.87
CA VAL A 51 10.57 -1.83 1.56
C VAL A 51 9.56 -2.53 0.66
N LEU A 52 8.77 -3.44 1.22
CA LEU A 52 7.72 -4.18 0.50
C LEU A 52 6.35 -3.73 1.01
N VAL A 53 5.49 -3.23 0.14
CA VAL A 53 4.13 -2.79 0.49
C VAL A 53 3.06 -3.48 -0.35
N ASP A 54 1.83 -3.48 0.16
CA ASP A 54 0.65 -3.90 -0.58
C ASP A 54 -0.45 -2.84 -0.55
N ASP A 55 -1.01 -2.56 -1.71
CA ASP A 55 -1.95 -1.46 -1.92
C ASP A 55 -3.42 -1.87 -1.79
N GLY A 56 -3.72 -3.04 -1.19
CA GLY A 56 -5.08 -3.51 -0.88
C GLY A 56 -5.64 -4.51 -1.88
N ASP A 57 -6.81 -5.05 -1.57
CA ASP A 57 -7.46 -6.16 -2.28
C ASP A 57 -6.54 -7.38 -2.43
N PHE A 58 -5.84 -7.74 -1.34
CA PHE A 58 -5.16 -9.02 -1.25
C PHE A 58 -6.14 -10.17 -0.98
N SER A 59 -7.31 -9.84 -0.42
CA SER A 59 -8.44 -10.73 -0.19
C SER A 59 -9.31 -10.91 -1.44
N GLN A 60 -10.21 -11.89 -1.37
CA GLN A 60 -11.22 -12.23 -2.39
C GLN A 60 -10.68 -12.64 -3.76
N GLY A 61 -11.33 -13.58 -4.45
CA GLY A 61 -11.08 -13.84 -5.89
C GLY A 61 -10.76 -15.28 -6.26
N THR A 62 -10.33 -16.10 -5.30
CA THR A 62 -10.12 -17.54 -5.52
C THR A 62 -10.81 -18.40 -4.46
N ILE A 63 -10.81 -19.71 -4.69
CA ILE A 63 -11.33 -20.69 -3.74
C ILE A 63 -10.61 -20.65 -2.38
N PHE A 64 -9.36 -20.17 -2.31
CA PHE A 64 -8.65 -20.05 -1.05
C PHE A 64 -9.35 -19.06 -0.11
N PHE A 65 -9.72 -17.88 -0.59
CA PHE A 65 -10.49 -16.94 0.21
C PHE A 65 -11.87 -17.49 0.61
N ASN A 66 -12.55 -18.20 -0.29
CA ASN A 66 -13.87 -18.77 0.01
C ASN A 66 -13.85 -19.74 1.19
N PHE A 67 -12.80 -20.58 1.29
CA PHE A 67 -12.66 -21.57 2.36
C PHE A 67 -11.94 -21.03 3.60
N PHE A 68 -10.90 -20.21 3.44
CA PHE A 68 -10.01 -19.78 4.52
C PHE A 68 -10.23 -18.34 4.98
N LYS A 69 -11.09 -17.59 4.29
CA LYS A 69 -11.62 -16.27 4.68
C LYS A 69 -10.58 -15.14 4.86
N GLY A 70 -9.33 -15.36 4.47
CA GLY A 70 -8.22 -14.41 4.66
C GLY A 70 -6.99 -15.01 5.34
N ASP A 71 -7.10 -16.19 5.95
CA ASP A 71 -5.99 -16.80 6.71
C ASP A 71 -4.79 -17.16 5.83
N VAL A 72 -5.03 -17.64 4.60
CA VAL A 72 -3.94 -18.03 3.68
C VAL A 72 -3.22 -16.79 3.16
N GLU A 73 -3.96 -15.73 2.89
CA GLU A 73 -3.46 -14.45 2.41
C GLU A 73 -2.56 -13.81 3.46
N VAL A 74 -3.06 -13.67 4.70
CA VAL A 74 -2.29 -13.11 5.82
C VAL A 74 -1.04 -13.96 6.10
N LEU A 75 -1.15 -15.30 6.05
CA LEU A 75 0.01 -16.19 6.22
C LEU A 75 1.06 -15.99 5.11
N GLY A 76 0.63 -15.87 3.85
CA GLY A 76 1.50 -15.61 2.71
C GLY A 76 2.23 -14.28 2.85
N MET A 77 1.50 -13.21 3.18
CA MET A 77 2.06 -11.88 3.38
C MET A 77 2.99 -11.82 4.60
N ASN A 78 2.67 -12.53 5.68
CA ASN A 78 3.58 -12.71 6.80
C ASN A 78 4.89 -13.40 6.39
N THR A 79 4.79 -14.44 5.56
CA THR A 79 5.95 -15.19 5.06
C THR A 79 6.83 -14.32 4.15
N MET A 80 6.20 -13.52 3.30
CA MET A 80 6.87 -12.53 2.43
C MET A 80 7.36 -11.29 3.19
N LYS A 81 7.02 -11.14 4.47
CA LYS A 81 7.45 -10.04 5.35
C LYS A 81 7.12 -8.67 4.76
N TYR A 82 5.85 -8.43 4.43
CA TYR A 82 5.40 -7.09 4.05
C TYR A 82 5.70 -6.08 5.16
N ASP A 83 6.02 -4.86 4.77
CA ASP A 83 6.41 -3.77 5.67
C ASP A 83 5.23 -2.86 6.02
N ALA A 84 4.24 -2.74 5.12
CA ALA A 84 2.95 -2.09 5.36
C ALA A 84 1.94 -2.54 4.31
N VAL A 85 0.67 -2.59 4.69
CA VAL A 85 -0.45 -3.01 3.83
C VAL A 85 -1.62 -2.07 4.06
N THR A 86 -2.33 -1.64 3.01
CA THR A 86 -3.59 -0.89 3.15
C THR A 86 -4.79 -1.81 2.93
N LEU A 87 -5.99 -1.25 3.13
CA LEU A 87 -7.25 -1.93 2.90
C LEU A 87 -7.83 -1.48 1.55
N GLY A 88 -8.20 -2.44 0.73
CA GLY A 88 -9.11 -2.26 -0.39
C GLY A 88 -10.55 -2.54 -0.03
N ASN A 89 -11.43 -2.52 -1.03
CA ASN A 89 -12.85 -2.76 -0.79
C ASN A 89 -13.16 -4.23 -0.50
N HIS A 90 -12.41 -5.17 -1.10
CA HIS A 90 -12.66 -6.60 -0.95
C HIS A 90 -12.23 -7.19 0.39
N GLU A 91 -11.40 -6.48 1.17
CA GLU A 91 -11.12 -6.86 2.56
C GLU A 91 -12.41 -6.95 3.41
N PHE A 92 -13.46 -6.20 3.05
CA PHE A 92 -14.71 -6.13 3.80
C PHE A 92 -15.75 -7.18 3.37
N ASP A 93 -15.48 -8.00 2.35
CA ASP A 93 -16.49 -8.90 1.76
C ASP A 93 -17.11 -9.90 2.75
N ASN A 94 -16.33 -10.35 3.75
CA ASN A 94 -16.81 -11.24 4.81
C ASN A 94 -17.20 -10.51 6.11
N GLY A 95 -17.27 -9.17 6.08
CA GLY A 95 -17.64 -8.32 7.21
C GLY A 95 -16.49 -8.02 8.19
N LEU A 96 -16.71 -6.98 9.02
CA LEU A 96 -15.69 -6.42 9.92
C LEU A 96 -15.12 -7.43 10.92
N ASP A 97 -15.96 -8.28 11.52
CA ASP A 97 -15.50 -9.24 12.53
C ASP A 97 -14.59 -10.31 11.91
N SER A 98 -14.93 -10.78 10.71
CA SER A 98 -14.08 -11.71 9.97
C SER A 98 -12.77 -11.04 9.61
N LEU A 99 -12.82 -9.83 9.05
CA LEU A 99 -11.62 -9.07 8.70
C LEU A 99 -10.71 -8.86 9.92
N ALA A 100 -11.25 -8.37 11.04
CA ALA A 100 -10.51 -8.16 12.29
C ALA A 100 -9.84 -9.44 12.79
N LYS A 101 -10.55 -10.57 12.76
CA LYS A 101 -10.00 -11.88 13.13
C LYS A 101 -8.76 -12.22 12.31
N HIS A 102 -8.78 -12.01 10.99
CA HIS A 102 -7.64 -12.33 10.13
C HIS A 102 -6.50 -11.32 10.29
N LEU A 103 -6.81 -10.02 10.34
CA LEU A 103 -5.81 -8.97 10.52
C LEU A 103 -5.10 -9.07 11.88
N SER A 104 -5.74 -9.62 12.92
CA SER A 104 -5.10 -9.87 14.21
C SER A 104 -3.90 -10.83 14.12
N LYS A 105 -3.79 -11.62 13.04
CA LYS A 105 -2.69 -12.55 12.77
C LYS A 105 -1.58 -11.93 11.92
N ALA A 106 -1.76 -10.69 11.43
CA ALA A 106 -0.76 -10.01 10.62
C ALA A 106 0.48 -9.65 11.45
N LYS A 107 1.65 -9.88 10.86
CA LYS A 107 2.98 -9.51 11.39
C LYS A 107 3.50 -8.22 10.74
N PHE A 108 2.64 -7.56 9.98
CA PHE A 108 2.87 -6.31 9.29
C PHE A 108 1.81 -5.30 9.73
N PRO A 109 2.12 -4.00 9.76
CA PRO A 109 1.15 -2.98 10.08
C PRO A 109 0.14 -2.83 8.94
N ILE A 110 -1.13 -2.72 9.31
CA ILE A 110 -2.20 -2.31 8.39
C ILE A 110 -2.38 -0.79 8.55
N VAL A 111 -2.34 -0.06 7.44
CA VAL A 111 -2.52 1.39 7.43
C VAL A 111 -3.67 1.83 6.54
N CYS A 112 -4.57 2.67 7.07
CA CYS A 112 -5.59 3.38 6.30
C CYS A 112 -5.96 4.64 7.09
N ALA A 113 -5.67 5.81 6.52
CA ALA A 113 -5.78 7.08 7.24
C ALA A 113 -7.17 7.71 7.16
N ASN A 114 -7.90 7.47 6.07
CA ASN A 114 -9.19 8.10 5.81
C ASN A 114 -10.38 7.22 6.22
N TYR A 115 -10.13 6.07 6.84
CA TYR A 115 -11.15 5.30 7.53
C TYR A 115 -10.98 5.51 9.03
N ASP A 116 -11.93 6.17 9.68
CA ASP A 116 -12.03 6.16 11.14
C ASP A 116 -12.71 4.85 11.57
N VAL A 117 -11.93 4.04 12.28
CA VAL A 117 -12.29 2.70 12.73
C VAL A 117 -12.63 2.64 14.22
N LYS A 118 -12.69 3.78 14.90
CA LYS A 118 -12.95 3.84 16.34
C LYS A 118 -14.33 3.26 16.67
N GLY A 119 -14.39 2.41 17.69
CA GLY A 119 -15.59 1.70 18.10
C GLY A 119 -15.94 0.50 17.23
N THR A 120 -15.09 0.14 16.26
CA THR A 120 -15.29 -1.05 15.41
C THR A 120 -14.33 -2.18 15.80
N ALA A 121 -14.54 -3.37 15.25
CA ALA A 121 -13.63 -4.51 15.42
C ALA A 121 -12.21 -4.25 14.88
N LEU A 122 -12.03 -3.22 14.04
CA LEU A 122 -10.72 -2.84 13.48
C LEU A 122 -9.95 -1.84 14.37
N GLU A 123 -10.55 -1.36 15.46
CA GLU A 123 -9.88 -0.44 16.39
C GLU A 123 -8.60 -1.08 16.95
N GLY A 124 -7.48 -0.34 16.84
CA GLY A 124 -6.16 -0.80 17.27
C GLY A 124 -5.43 -1.72 16.27
N LEU A 125 -6.15 -2.32 15.31
CA LEU A 125 -5.56 -3.13 14.22
C LEU A 125 -5.13 -2.26 13.04
N VAL A 126 -5.96 -1.28 12.67
CA VAL A 126 -5.70 -0.36 11.56
C VAL A 126 -5.20 0.97 12.10
N LYS A 127 -4.10 1.47 11.54
CA LYS A 127 -3.47 2.74 11.94
C LYS A 127 -3.51 3.73 10.77
N PRO A 128 -3.43 5.04 10.98
CA PRO A 128 -3.37 5.97 9.87
C PRO A 128 -2.05 5.87 9.09
N TYR A 129 -0.95 5.60 9.78
CA TYR A 129 0.38 5.50 9.19
C TYR A 129 1.33 4.68 10.08
N VAL A 130 2.49 4.32 9.52
CA VAL A 130 3.64 3.76 10.20
C VAL A 130 4.92 4.49 9.79
N ILE A 131 5.94 4.43 10.63
CA ILE A 131 7.28 4.94 10.32
C ILE A 131 8.28 3.81 10.45
N ILE A 132 9.03 3.56 9.39
CA ILE A 132 10.05 2.52 9.31
C ILE A 132 11.43 3.18 9.23
N LYS A 133 12.41 2.61 9.94
CA LYS A 133 13.81 3.02 9.82
C LYS A 133 14.59 1.92 9.11
N ARG A 134 15.16 2.22 7.94
CA ARG A 134 15.91 1.23 7.14
C ARG A 134 16.98 1.93 6.30
N GLY A 135 18.17 1.36 6.20
CA GLY A 135 19.26 1.97 5.41
C GLY A 135 19.66 3.39 5.85
N GLY A 136 19.41 3.74 7.12
CA GLY A 136 19.61 5.09 7.64
C GLY A 136 18.58 6.12 7.14
N LEU A 137 17.50 5.69 6.50
CA LEU A 137 16.34 6.52 6.14
C LEU A 137 15.22 6.33 7.15
N LYS A 138 14.47 7.40 7.40
CA LYS A 138 13.17 7.39 8.10
C LYS A 138 12.06 7.50 7.06
N ILE A 139 11.31 6.42 6.90
CA ILE A 139 10.33 6.20 5.83
C ILE A 139 8.95 6.27 6.46
N GLY A 140 8.16 7.29 6.10
CA GLY A 140 6.76 7.39 6.51
C GLY A 140 5.87 6.70 5.48
N ILE A 141 5.00 5.79 5.92
CA ILE A 141 4.06 5.07 5.05
C ILE A 141 2.66 5.24 5.61
N PHE A 142 1.73 5.73 4.80
CA PHE A 142 0.32 5.87 5.17
C PHE A 142 -0.59 5.28 4.09
N GLY A 143 -1.81 4.92 4.47
CA GLY A 143 -2.77 4.31 3.55
C GLY A 143 -3.96 5.20 3.23
N LEU A 144 -4.57 4.98 2.06
CA LEU A 144 -5.88 5.54 1.69
C LEU A 144 -6.79 4.43 1.17
N GLY A 145 -8.05 4.45 1.57
CA GLY A 145 -9.09 3.53 1.10
C GLY A 145 -10.18 4.26 0.29
N ILE A 146 -10.73 3.57 -0.71
CA ILE A 146 -11.84 4.07 -1.53
C ILE A 146 -13.11 4.33 -0.72
N SER A 147 -14.05 5.12 -1.25
CA SER A 147 -15.35 5.26 -0.60
C SER A 147 -16.03 3.88 -0.51
N PRO A 148 -16.41 3.39 0.68
CA PRO A 148 -17.07 2.09 0.82
C PRO A 148 -18.49 2.09 0.24
N VAL A 149 -19.13 3.26 0.15
CA VAL A 149 -20.49 3.42 -0.36
C VAL A 149 -20.58 2.93 -1.81
N ASN A 150 -21.54 2.05 -2.09
CA ASN A 150 -21.77 1.38 -3.37
C ASN A 150 -20.69 0.37 -3.81
N LEU A 151 -19.64 0.14 -3.02
CA LEU A 151 -18.61 -0.87 -3.30
C LEU A 151 -18.59 -2.02 -2.30
N ILE A 152 -18.98 -1.73 -1.06
CA ILE A 152 -19.08 -2.70 0.03
C ILE A 152 -20.54 -2.76 0.47
N ALA A 153 -21.02 -3.94 0.84
CA ALA A 153 -22.35 -4.07 1.44
C ALA A 153 -22.44 -3.25 2.74
N ASP A 154 -23.50 -2.45 2.92
CA ASP A 154 -23.64 -1.50 4.04
C ASP A 154 -23.39 -2.09 5.43
N TYR A 155 -23.80 -3.34 5.64
CA TYR A 155 -23.61 -4.03 6.92
C TYR A 155 -22.15 -4.44 7.16
N ASN A 156 -21.34 -4.58 6.11
CA ASN A 156 -19.95 -5.04 6.17
C ASN A 156 -18.94 -3.94 6.53
N PHE A 157 -19.33 -2.66 6.52
CA PHE A 157 -18.49 -1.55 6.97
C PHE A 157 -19.17 -0.67 8.04
N LYS A 158 -20.22 -1.19 8.70
CA LYS A 158 -20.98 -0.46 9.71
C LYS A 158 -20.06 0.07 10.83
N GLY A 159 -20.16 1.37 11.10
CA GLY A 159 -19.36 2.06 12.12
C GLY A 159 -18.05 2.66 11.59
N ILE A 160 -17.64 2.33 10.37
CA ILE A 160 -16.50 2.99 9.71
C ILE A 160 -16.96 4.35 9.19
N THR A 161 -16.24 5.41 9.55
CA THR A 161 -16.45 6.74 8.97
C THR A 161 -15.41 7.00 7.89
N TRP A 162 -15.86 7.33 6.68
CA TRP A 162 -14.99 7.67 5.56
C TRP A 162 -14.75 9.17 5.51
N HIS A 163 -13.48 9.57 5.49
CA HIS A 163 -13.05 10.96 5.40
C HIS A 163 -12.55 11.29 3.99
N ASN A 164 -12.58 12.58 3.65
CA ASN A 164 -12.03 13.09 2.39
C ASN A 164 -10.55 12.64 2.26
N PRO A 165 -10.20 11.84 1.24
CA PRO A 165 -8.86 11.27 1.12
C PRO A 165 -7.81 12.33 0.77
N GLU A 166 -8.18 13.41 0.06
CA GLU A 166 -7.24 14.47 -0.31
C GLU A 166 -6.81 15.31 0.89
N GLU A 167 -7.78 15.75 1.70
CA GLU A 167 -7.51 16.47 2.94
C GLU A 167 -6.70 15.60 3.92
N THR A 168 -7.11 14.33 4.04
CA THR A 168 -6.43 13.36 4.91
C THR A 168 -4.99 13.11 4.46
N ALA A 169 -4.76 12.89 3.16
CA ALA A 169 -3.43 12.64 2.60
C ALA A 169 -2.48 13.81 2.89
N ASN A 170 -2.92 15.04 2.65
CA ASN A 170 -2.12 16.23 2.92
C ASN A 170 -1.79 16.38 4.42
N ALA A 171 -2.77 16.19 5.29
CA ALA A 171 -2.55 16.29 6.74
C ALA A 171 -1.55 15.23 7.26
N VAL A 172 -1.67 13.98 6.80
CA VAL A 172 -0.77 12.90 7.22
C VAL A 172 0.62 13.08 6.62
N ALA A 173 0.72 13.44 5.34
CA ALA A 173 2.00 13.69 4.68
C ALA A 173 2.77 14.84 5.33
N GLU A 174 2.09 15.94 5.67
CA GLU A 174 2.71 17.04 6.41
C GLU A 174 3.20 16.59 7.79
N LYS A 175 2.40 15.81 8.54
CA LYS A 175 2.81 15.27 9.84
C LYS A 175 4.06 14.40 9.71
N LEU A 176 4.08 13.49 8.74
CA LEU A 176 5.22 12.61 8.49
C LEU A 176 6.47 13.40 8.10
N LYS A 177 6.34 14.40 7.22
CA LYS A 177 7.47 15.20 6.74
C LYS A 177 7.98 16.19 7.77
N LYS A 178 7.10 17.06 8.29
CA LYS A 178 7.50 18.20 9.13
C LYS A 178 7.68 17.86 10.59
N GLN A 179 6.80 17.03 11.17
CA GLN A 179 6.85 16.71 12.60
C GLN A 179 7.71 15.48 12.84
N ALA A 180 7.44 14.39 12.12
CA ALA A 180 8.21 13.16 12.28
C ALA A 180 9.56 13.20 11.54
N LYS A 181 9.83 14.19 10.69
CA LYS A 181 11.10 14.32 9.95
C LYS A 181 11.42 13.08 9.12
N CYS A 182 10.42 12.52 8.44
CA CYS A 182 10.65 11.42 7.50
C CYS A 182 11.42 11.95 6.27
N ASP A 183 12.41 11.19 5.83
CA ASP A 183 13.18 11.49 4.63
C ASP A 183 12.30 11.34 3.38
N VAL A 184 11.45 10.30 3.39
CA VAL A 184 10.51 9.96 2.31
C VAL A 184 9.11 9.69 2.88
N VAL A 185 8.08 10.08 2.14
CA VAL A 185 6.67 9.81 2.44
C VAL A 185 6.04 9.01 1.29
N ILE A 186 5.56 7.81 1.62
CA ILE A 186 4.92 6.88 0.70
C ILE A 186 3.44 6.77 1.07
N CYS A 187 2.56 6.94 0.08
CA CYS A 187 1.15 6.63 0.16
C CYS A 187 0.90 5.26 -0.48
N ILE A 188 0.26 4.35 0.23
CA ILE A 188 -0.24 3.08 -0.32
C ILE A 188 -1.77 3.19 -0.44
N SER A 189 -2.26 3.33 -1.66
CA SER A 189 -3.60 3.85 -1.93
C SER A 189 -4.44 2.84 -2.68
N HIS A 190 -5.66 2.64 -2.19
CA HIS A 190 -6.68 1.86 -2.86
C HIS A 190 -7.77 2.73 -3.50
N LEU A 191 -7.46 3.99 -3.87
CA LEU A 191 -8.43 4.86 -4.57
C LEU A 191 -8.51 4.53 -6.06
N GLY A 192 -7.41 4.03 -6.62
CA GLY A 192 -7.26 3.83 -8.06
C GLY A 192 -7.08 5.12 -8.84
N VAL A 193 -7.10 4.99 -10.16
CA VAL A 193 -6.63 6.01 -11.11
C VAL A 193 -7.67 6.41 -12.16
N ALA A 194 -8.94 6.12 -11.90
CA ALA A 194 -10.03 6.51 -12.80
C ALA A 194 -10.12 8.04 -12.92
N GLU A 195 -9.98 8.58 -14.14
CA GLU A 195 -10.03 10.04 -14.37
C GLU A 195 -11.41 10.65 -14.09
N SER A 196 -12.47 9.85 -14.18
CA SER A 196 -13.84 10.26 -13.87
C SER A 196 -14.16 10.26 -12.37
N ALA A 197 -13.30 9.67 -11.53
CA ALA A 197 -13.53 9.62 -10.10
C ALA A 197 -13.32 11.00 -9.47
N LYS A 198 -14.18 11.36 -8.51
CA LYS A 198 -14.03 12.59 -7.73
C LYS A 198 -12.66 12.64 -7.02
N PHE A 199 -12.20 11.51 -6.52
CA PHE A 199 -10.88 11.33 -5.94
C PHE A 199 -10.22 10.13 -6.61
N SER A 200 -9.02 10.33 -7.12
CA SER A 200 -8.15 9.28 -7.67
C SER A 200 -6.70 9.60 -7.32
N ASP A 201 -5.80 8.64 -7.48
CA ASP A 201 -4.38 8.87 -7.20
C ASP A 201 -3.76 9.95 -8.10
N TRP A 202 -4.36 10.22 -9.27
CA TRP A 202 -3.99 11.39 -10.08
C TRP A 202 -4.34 12.71 -9.39
N THR A 203 -5.53 12.82 -8.81
CA THR A 203 -5.95 14.06 -8.13
C THR A 203 -5.19 14.23 -6.83
N ILE A 204 -5.03 13.14 -6.05
CA ILE A 204 -4.23 13.15 -4.82
C ILE A 204 -2.80 13.63 -5.12
N ALA A 205 -2.12 13.04 -6.11
CA ALA A 205 -0.76 13.44 -6.43
C ALA A 205 -0.66 14.92 -6.82
N LYS A 206 -1.53 15.40 -7.73
CA LYS A 206 -1.55 16.79 -8.20
C LYS A 206 -1.80 17.79 -7.08
N ASN A 207 -2.67 17.45 -6.13
CA ASN A 207 -3.08 18.34 -5.05
C ASN A 207 -2.29 18.09 -3.75
N SER A 208 -1.34 17.18 -3.76
CA SER A 208 -0.57 16.82 -2.57
C SER A 208 0.58 17.80 -2.28
N HIS A 209 0.96 17.82 -1.02
CA HIS A 209 2.24 18.32 -0.54
C HIS A 209 2.99 17.19 0.15
N TYR A 210 4.32 17.18 0.02
CA TYR A 210 5.25 16.28 0.73
C TYR A 210 5.17 14.78 0.43
N ILE A 211 4.21 14.29 -0.36
CA ILE A 211 4.20 12.90 -0.85
C ILE A 211 5.29 12.74 -1.90
N ASP A 212 6.08 11.67 -1.82
CA ASP A 212 7.14 11.37 -2.79
C ASP A 212 6.74 10.22 -3.75
N LEU A 213 5.97 9.25 -3.25
CA LEU A 213 5.54 8.06 -3.98
C LEU A 213 4.10 7.70 -3.61
N ILE A 214 3.29 7.37 -4.61
CA ILE A 214 1.99 6.71 -4.45
C ILE A 214 2.07 5.33 -5.11
N CYS A 215 1.95 4.29 -4.30
CA CYS A 215 1.67 2.95 -4.76
C CYS A 215 0.14 2.79 -4.80
N SER A 216 -0.40 2.44 -5.96
CA SER A 216 -1.84 2.50 -6.27
C SER A 216 -2.40 1.10 -6.47
N GLY A 217 -3.68 0.89 -6.11
CA GLY A 217 -4.46 -0.33 -6.34
C GLY A 217 -5.81 -0.06 -7.02
N HIS A 218 -6.79 -0.95 -6.83
CA HIS A 218 -8.20 -0.85 -7.26
C HIS A 218 -8.46 -0.91 -8.78
N SER A 219 -7.71 -0.15 -9.58
CA SER A 219 -7.96 -0.03 -11.03
C SER A 219 -7.41 -1.17 -11.88
N HIS A 220 -6.62 -2.08 -11.31
CA HIS A 220 -5.96 -3.21 -11.98
C HIS A 220 -5.02 -2.84 -13.14
N LEU A 221 -4.54 -1.61 -13.20
CA LEU A 221 -3.73 -1.12 -14.32
C LEU A 221 -2.23 -1.32 -14.08
N VAL A 222 -1.45 -1.39 -15.14
CA VAL A 222 0.02 -1.30 -15.05
C VAL A 222 0.41 0.14 -15.31
N ILE A 223 0.85 0.83 -14.26
CA ILE A 223 1.16 2.27 -14.30
C ILE A 223 2.54 2.50 -13.73
N ASN A 224 3.30 3.37 -14.38
CA ASN A 224 4.53 3.94 -13.84
C ASN A 224 4.69 5.34 -14.44
N LYS A 225 4.24 6.37 -13.71
CA LYS A 225 4.21 7.75 -14.20
C LYS A 225 4.49 8.75 -13.09
N GLN A 226 5.20 9.81 -13.45
CA GLN A 226 5.38 10.97 -12.57
C GLN A 226 4.39 12.07 -12.92
N VAL A 227 3.88 12.73 -11.89
CA VAL A 227 3.06 13.94 -12.03
C VAL A 227 3.57 15.01 -11.06
N PRO A 228 3.58 16.29 -11.44
CA PRO A 228 3.92 17.35 -10.50
C PRO A 228 2.80 17.51 -9.47
N ASN A 229 3.20 17.68 -8.21
CA ASN A 229 2.29 18.04 -7.13
C ASN A 229 2.03 19.56 -7.08
N ALA A 230 1.31 20.01 -6.05
CA ALA A 230 0.95 21.42 -5.88
C ALA A 230 2.17 22.34 -5.67
N ASP A 231 3.31 21.78 -5.23
CA ASP A 231 4.59 22.50 -5.09
C ASP A 231 5.47 22.41 -6.35
N GLY A 232 4.96 21.81 -7.44
CA GLY A 232 5.72 21.55 -8.68
C GLY A 232 6.77 20.44 -8.55
N LYS A 233 6.78 19.67 -7.46
CA LYS A 233 7.70 18.54 -7.26
C LYS A 233 7.13 17.26 -7.88
N PRO A 234 7.98 16.39 -8.46
CA PRO A 234 7.50 15.14 -9.04
C PRO A 234 7.04 14.17 -7.96
N VAL A 235 5.86 13.58 -8.15
CA VAL A 235 5.33 12.45 -7.39
C VAL A 235 5.25 11.25 -8.31
N GLN A 236 5.92 10.17 -7.95
CA GLN A 236 5.84 8.92 -8.67
C GLN A 236 4.53 8.20 -8.33
N ILE A 237 3.80 7.72 -9.33
CA ILE A 237 2.65 6.83 -9.17
C ILE A 237 3.01 5.49 -9.82
N ILE A 238 2.79 4.39 -9.12
CA ILE A 238 3.01 3.04 -9.64
C ILE A 238 1.84 2.13 -9.28
N GLN A 239 1.44 1.27 -10.22
CA GLN A 239 0.46 0.19 -10.01
C GLN A 239 0.93 -1.05 -10.77
N ALA A 240 0.83 -2.22 -10.16
CA ALA A 240 1.39 -3.49 -10.65
C ALA A 240 0.32 -4.46 -11.19
N GLY A 241 -0.67 -3.94 -11.92
CA GLY A 241 -1.71 -4.76 -12.53
C GLY A 241 -2.62 -5.38 -11.47
N LYS A 242 -2.77 -6.71 -11.48
CA LYS A 242 -3.54 -7.48 -10.47
C LYS A 242 -3.00 -8.91 -10.35
N THR A 243 -3.64 -9.72 -9.50
CA THR A 243 -3.37 -11.15 -9.24
C THR A 243 -1.92 -11.46 -8.80
N GLY A 244 -1.16 -10.41 -8.47
CA GLY A 244 0.28 -10.48 -8.25
C GLY A 244 1.06 -11.10 -9.41
N ALA A 245 0.54 -10.99 -10.64
CA ALA A 245 1.26 -11.36 -11.86
C ALA A 245 2.52 -10.49 -12.05
N GLN A 246 2.52 -9.29 -11.48
CA GLN A 246 3.64 -8.36 -11.47
C GLN A 246 3.96 -7.89 -10.05
N ILE A 247 5.18 -7.42 -9.85
CA ILE A 247 5.62 -6.68 -8.65
C ILE A 247 6.17 -5.35 -9.15
N GLY A 248 5.57 -4.25 -8.69
CA GLY A 248 6.06 -2.91 -8.98
C GLY A 248 7.40 -2.68 -8.26
N ARG A 249 8.33 -1.99 -8.92
CA ARG A 249 9.63 -1.63 -8.34
C ARG A 249 9.93 -0.17 -8.61
N VAL A 250 10.26 0.58 -7.56
CA VAL A 250 10.75 1.96 -7.64
C VAL A 250 12.08 2.04 -6.91
N ASP A 251 13.13 2.46 -7.61
CA ASP A 251 14.44 2.72 -7.05
C ASP A 251 14.61 4.23 -6.80
N MET A 252 14.72 4.62 -5.53
CA MET A 252 14.90 6.03 -5.11
C MET A 252 16.33 6.25 -4.64
N VAL A 253 16.94 7.36 -5.05
CA VAL A 253 18.30 7.76 -4.66
C VAL A 253 18.26 9.13 -3.99
N PHE A 254 18.79 9.20 -2.78
CA PHE A 254 18.85 10.42 -1.97
C PHE A 254 20.27 10.96 -1.99
N ARG A 255 20.42 12.21 -2.45
CA ARG A 255 21.67 12.96 -2.36
C ARG A 255 21.68 13.70 -1.01
N LYS A 256 22.79 13.56 -0.29
CA LYS A 256 23.10 14.45 0.84
C LYS A 256 23.65 15.76 0.30
#